data_AF-A9WTG1-F1
#
_entry.id   AF-A9WTG1-F1
#
_cell.length_a   1.000
_cell.length_b   1.000
_cell.length_c   1.000
_cell.angle_alpha   90.00
_cell.angle_beta   90.00
_cell.angle_gamma   90.00
#
_symmetry.space_group_name_H-M   'P 1'
#
loop_
_entity.id
_entity.type
_entity.pdbx_description
1 polymer ?
#
loop_
_entity_poly.entity_id
_entity_poly.type
_entity_poly.pdbx_seq_one_letter_code
_entity_poly.pdbx_strand_id
1 'polypeptide(L)'
;MALLAQQLLPRRQNRTMYILLADAPNSGPDSAAVQPLDAAGQPSAETKIVRKSELTDVVRSVETQRHPRWVWQRTQAWYPQLLAAGITVERCHDLGLSALVLAGSEFTLTTGYPRETPAVEEVFEARILVDSAQQSLFDEPVRRKGASLDQLAEELRAQLTAVQKSSQPKRLQLLLAAESAASLVAAEMQHAGVPWRVDIHEQLLEDALGPRPTGMQRPEKMDRLLAELRAKLGAIGLNPDSPQDLMRALHRAGIETKSARTWELQNIKHPAIEPLLAYKKLSRLFSANGWAWLDQWVHDGRFRPEYVVGGVASGRWASRGGGALQIPKQVRGAVHANHGYKLIVADAAQLEPRVLAALAQDAKMAEAAQDHDLYAGIAAQGFGGDRAKAKVALLGAIYGATTGESGRLMP
;
A
#
# COMPACT_ATOMS: atom_id res chain seq x y z
N MET A 1 15.83 35.59 2.68
CA MET A 1 15.17 34.63 1.75
C MET A 1 15.83 34.59 0.37
N ALA A 2 15.85 35.67 -0.43
CA ALA A 2 16.52 35.68 -1.74
C ALA A 2 18.04 35.37 -1.69
N LEU A 3 18.73 35.82 -0.63
CA LEU A 3 20.17 35.53 -0.44
C LEU A 3 20.47 34.03 -0.19
N LEU A 4 19.54 33.32 0.49
CA LEU A 4 19.72 31.91 0.86
C LEU A 4 19.62 31.01 -0.37
N ALA A 5 18.70 31.35 -1.29
CA ALA A 5 18.62 30.74 -2.61
C ALA A 5 19.88 31.04 -3.43
N GLN A 6 20.35 32.29 -3.49
CA GLN A 6 21.51 32.71 -4.30
C GLN A 6 22.81 31.98 -3.98
N GLN A 7 23.06 31.67 -2.71
CA GLN A 7 24.27 30.95 -2.28
C GLN A 7 24.23 29.44 -2.59
N LEU A 8 23.09 28.86 -3.00
CA LEU A 8 22.96 27.47 -3.45
C LEU A 8 23.13 27.33 -4.98
N LEU A 9 23.57 28.39 -5.68
CA LEU A 9 23.54 28.48 -7.15
C LEU A 9 24.94 28.44 -7.83
N PRO A 10 25.46 27.28 -8.26
CA PRO A 10 26.45 27.22 -9.35
C PRO A 10 25.77 27.24 -10.75
N ARG A 11 26.49 27.71 -11.78
CA ARG A 11 25.97 27.98 -13.16
C ARG A 11 25.35 26.75 -13.85
N ARG A 12 24.32 26.99 -14.69
CA ARG A 12 23.62 26.01 -15.54
C ARG A 12 24.61 25.17 -16.38
N GLN A 13 24.71 23.89 -16.05
CA GLN A 13 24.95 22.80 -17.00
C GLN A 13 23.94 21.70 -16.69
N ASN A 14 23.50 20.98 -17.73
CA ASN A 14 22.51 19.88 -17.73
C ASN A 14 22.97 18.63 -16.94
N ARG A 15 23.59 18.80 -15.77
CA ARG A 15 23.97 17.72 -14.86
C ARG A 15 22.88 17.57 -13.81
N THR A 16 22.46 16.33 -13.56
CA THR A 16 21.60 15.98 -12.44
C THR A 16 22.17 16.58 -11.16
N MET A 17 21.42 17.48 -10.54
CA MET A 17 21.75 18.11 -9.27
C MET A 17 20.87 17.51 -8.19
N TYR A 18 21.49 17.08 -7.10
CA TYR A 18 20.80 16.51 -5.95
C TYR A 18 20.77 17.53 -4.81
N ILE A 19 19.69 17.55 -4.04
CA ILE A 19 19.60 18.33 -2.80
C ILE A 19 19.23 17.36 -1.68
N LEU A 20 20.17 17.11 -0.77
CA LEU A 20 19.97 16.22 0.36
C LEU A 20 19.36 16.97 1.54
N LEU A 21 18.27 16.41 2.07
CA LEU A 21 17.60 16.85 3.30
C LEU A 21 17.83 15.82 4.41
N ALA A 22 18.25 16.31 5.58
CA ALA A 22 18.42 15.50 6.79
C ALA A 22 17.99 16.30 8.03
N ASP A 23 17.59 15.60 9.09
CA ASP A 23 17.40 16.26 10.39
C ASP A 23 18.75 16.75 10.94
N ALA A 24 18.77 17.91 11.58
CA ALA A 24 19.97 18.51 12.18
C ALA A 24 19.80 18.66 13.71
N PRO A 25 19.62 17.56 14.47
CA PRO A 25 19.25 17.62 15.88
C PRO A 25 20.30 18.32 16.76
N ASN A 26 21.58 18.25 16.37
CA ASN A 26 22.69 18.92 17.06
C ASN A 26 22.62 20.46 16.94
N SER A 27 21.82 20.98 16.00
CA SER A 27 21.61 22.41 15.76
C SER A 27 20.22 22.88 16.23
N GLY A 28 19.50 22.04 16.98
CA GLY A 28 18.16 22.31 17.50
C GLY A 28 17.15 21.22 17.13
N PRO A 29 16.10 21.02 17.95
CA PRO A 29 15.11 19.94 17.75
C PRO A 29 14.23 20.12 16.50
N ASP A 30 14.20 21.32 15.92
CA ASP A 30 13.40 21.68 14.75
C ASP A 30 14.25 22.22 13.59
N SER A 31 15.49 21.72 13.50
CA SER A 31 16.46 22.13 12.49
C SER A 31 16.62 21.05 11.42
N ALA A 32 16.74 21.47 10.16
CA ALA A 32 17.01 20.63 9.02
C ALA A 32 18.30 21.08 8.31
N ALA A 33 19.09 20.11 7.86
CA ALA A 33 20.25 20.34 7.01
C ALA A 33 19.86 20.22 5.54
N VAL A 34 20.30 21.18 4.73
CA VAL A 34 20.11 21.24 3.27
C VAL A 34 21.48 21.26 2.62
N GLN A 35 21.81 20.21 1.87
CA GLN A 35 23.13 20.01 1.27
C GLN A 35 23.01 19.80 -0.24
N PRO A 36 23.52 20.72 -1.07
CA PRO A 36 23.66 20.48 -2.50
C PRO A 36 24.73 19.45 -2.79
N LEU A 37 24.38 18.48 -3.63
CA LEU A 37 25.27 17.42 -4.09
C LEU A 37 25.35 17.41 -5.62
N ASP A 38 26.52 17.07 -6.16
CA ASP A 38 26.73 16.88 -7.58
C ASP A 38 26.19 15.52 -8.07
N ALA A 39 26.38 15.22 -9.37
CA ALA A 39 25.90 13.98 -9.97
C ALA A 39 26.54 12.69 -9.40
N ALA A 40 27.67 12.80 -8.69
CA ALA A 40 28.34 11.70 -8.01
C ALA A 40 27.95 11.61 -6.53
N GLY A 41 27.05 12.46 -6.04
CA GLY A 41 26.64 12.53 -4.64
C GLY A 41 27.66 13.23 -3.74
N GLN A 42 28.61 14.00 -4.31
CA GLN A 42 29.60 14.75 -3.54
C GLN A 42 29.09 16.16 -3.20
N PRO A 43 29.42 16.73 -2.02
CA PRO A 43 29.09 18.10 -1.68
C PRO A 43 29.57 19.10 -2.75
N SER A 44 28.62 19.85 -3.31
CA SER A 44 28.90 20.86 -4.35
C SER A 44 28.84 22.31 -3.84
N ALA A 45 28.34 22.50 -2.62
CA ALA A 45 28.29 23.76 -1.89
C ALA A 45 28.25 23.48 -0.38
N GLU A 46 28.30 24.51 0.46
CA GLU A 46 28.22 24.36 1.92
C GLU A 46 26.84 23.84 2.39
N THR A 47 26.84 23.04 3.47
CA THR A 47 25.62 22.64 4.17
C THR A 47 24.94 23.87 4.77
N LYS A 48 23.63 24.00 4.59
CA LYS A 48 22.84 25.03 5.27
C LYS A 48 21.96 24.39 6.32
N ILE A 49 22.04 24.90 7.54
CA ILE A 49 21.10 24.57 8.60
C ILE A 49 19.99 25.61 8.59
N VAL A 50 18.75 25.14 8.48
CA VAL A 50 17.54 25.97 8.47
C VAL A 50 16.55 25.45 9.50
N ARG A 51 15.67 26.30 10.01
CA ARG A 51 14.54 25.82 10.82
C ARG A 51 13.53 25.11 9.91
N LYS A 52 12.82 24.10 10.41
CA LYS A 52 11.79 23.40 9.62
C LYS A 52 10.66 24.35 9.19
N SER A 53 10.37 25.38 9.97
CA SER A 53 9.45 26.46 9.58
C SER A 53 9.90 27.25 8.35
N GLU A 54 11.21 27.38 8.11
CA GLU A 54 11.81 28.09 6.96
C GLU A 54 12.09 27.15 5.77
N LEU A 55 12.06 25.84 6.01
CA LEU A 55 12.37 24.82 5.00
C LEU A 55 11.41 24.88 3.81
N THR A 56 10.14 25.16 4.05
CA THR A 56 9.10 25.28 3.02
C THR A 56 9.49 26.33 1.96
N ASP A 57 9.91 27.51 2.37
CA ASP A 57 10.34 28.57 1.46
C ASP A 57 11.64 28.22 0.72
N VAL A 58 12.57 27.53 1.39
CA VAL A 58 13.79 27.03 0.76
C VAL A 58 13.46 26.03 -0.34
N VAL A 59 12.62 25.04 -0.05
CA VAL A 59 12.17 24.02 -1.02
C VAL A 59 11.46 24.69 -2.19
N ARG A 60 10.50 25.58 -1.92
CA ARG A 60 9.76 26.32 -2.97
C ARG A 60 10.71 27.07 -3.91
N SER A 61 11.68 27.80 -3.34
CA SER A 61 12.63 28.58 -4.13
C SER A 61 13.55 27.69 -4.97
N VAL A 62 14.07 26.61 -4.39
CA VAL A 62 14.99 25.70 -5.08
C VAL A 62 14.26 24.93 -6.17
N GLU A 63 13.06 24.42 -5.89
CA GLU A 63 12.23 23.69 -6.86
C GLU A 63 11.94 24.55 -8.10
N THR A 64 11.46 25.78 -7.89
CA THR A 64 11.10 26.71 -8.98
C THR A 64 12.31 27.11 -9.85
N GLN A 65 13.51 27.17 -9.28
CA GLN A 65 14.69 27.67 -9.98
C GLN A 65 15.54 26.56 -10.60
N ARG A 66 15.55 25.36 -10.01
CA ARG A 66 16.51 24.31 -10.32
C ARG A 66 15.89 22.97 -10.66
N HIS A 67 14.65 22.70 -10.26
CA HIS A 67 14.01 21.39 -10.40
C HIS A 67 14.96 20.25 -9.99
N PRO A 68 15.55 20.26 -8.78
CA PRO A 68 16.55 19.26 -8.40
C PRO A 68 15.92 17.86 -8.27
N ARG A 69 16.77 16.85 -8.02
CA ARG A 69 16.31 15.61 -7.42
C ARG A 69 16.51 15.70 -5.91
N TRP A 70 15.42 15.76 -5.16
CA TRP A 70 15.49 15.79 -3.70
C TRP A 70 15.91 14.44 -3.15
N VAL A 71 16.84 14.41 -2.20
CA VAL A 71 17.32 13.19 -1.56
C VAL A 71 16.95 13.25 -0.09
N TRP A 72 16.42 12.15 0.42
CA TRP A 72 16.08 11.98 1.83
C TRP A 72 16.04 10.51 2.18
N GLN A 73 16.10 10.20 3.48
CA GLN A 73 16.00 8.83 3.95
C GLN A 73 14.70 8.16 3.50
N ARG A 74 13.56 8.84 3.74
CA ARG A 74 12.21 8.39 3.36
C ARG A 74 11.34 9.60 3.01
N THR A 75 10.58 9.50 1.93
CA THR A 75 9.66 10.54 1.45
C THR A 75 8.61 10.88 2.51
N GLN A 76 8.10 9.86 3.22
CA GLN A 76 7.07 10.00 4.24
C GLN A 76 7.51 10.82 5.48
N ALA A 77 8.82 11.06 5.65
CA ALA A 77 9.34 11.90 6.73
C ALA A 77 9.35 13.40 6.40
N TRP A 78 9.34 13.76 5.11
CA TRP A 78 9.54 15.14 4.66
C TRP A 78 8.37 15.68 3.83
N TYR A 79 7.94 14.92 2.83
CA TYR A 79 7.02 15.42 1.81
C TYR A 79 5.60 15.72 2.33
N PRO A 80 5.02 14.97 3.28
CA PRO A 80 3.70 15.31 3.84
C PRO A 80 3.62 16.72 4.44
N GLN A 81 4.69 17.19 5.10
CA GLN A 81 4.74 18.54 5.68
C GLN A 81 4.85 19.62 4.60
N LEU A 82 5.58 19.33 3.51
CA LEU A 82 5.68 20.22 2.35
C LEU A 82 4.32 20.33 1.63
N LEU A 83 3.62 19.21 1.45
CA LEU A 83 2.28 19.17 0.87
C LEU A 83 1.27 19.96 1.71
N ALA A 84 1.32 19.82 3.05
CA ALA A 84 0.49 20.62 3.95
C ALA A 84 0.74 22.14 3.83
N ALA A 85 1.95 22.55 3.43
CA ALA A 85 2.32 23.93 3.12
C ALA A 85 2.07 24.33 1.65
N GLY A 86 1.41 23.47 0.86
CA GLY A 86 1.11 23.72 -0.56
C GLY A 86 2.33 23.67 -1.47
N ILE A 87 3.33 22.85 -1.14
CA ILE A 87 4.54 22.66 -1.92
C ILE A 87 4.58 21.24 -2.46
N THR A 88 4.69 21.13 -3.79
CA THR A 88 4.95 19.88 -4.50
C THR A 88 6.37 19.86 -5.03
N VAL A 89 6.96 18.68 -5.16
CA VAL A 89 8.29 18.48 -5.74
C VAL A 89 8.21 17.50 -6.91
N GLU A 90 8.98 17.74 -7.96
CA GLU A 90 8.88 16.97 -9.21
C GLU A 90 9.60 15.63 -9.11
N ARG A 91 10.74 15.58 -8.41
CA ARG A 91 11.63 14.42 -8.40
C ARG A 91 12.28 14.21 -7.04
N CYS A 92 12.34 12.96 -6.61
CA CYS A 92 13.14 12.58 -5.47
C CYS A 92 14.00 11.33 -5.73
N HIS A 93 14.84 11.03 -4.75
CA HIS A 93 15.60 9.80 -4.59
C HIS A 93 15.35 9.34 -3.15
N ASP A 94 14.44 8.38 -2.98
CA ASP A 94 14.13 7.80 -1.68
C ASP A 94 15.19 6.75 -1.34
N LEU A 95 16.09 7.08 -0.39
CA LEU A 95 17.23 6.22 -0.08
C LEU A 95 16.77 4.87 0.46
N GLY A 96 15.74 4.83 1.31
CA GLY A 96 15.24 3.59 1.88
C GLY A 96 14.60 2.66 0.84
N LEU A 97 13.75 3.19 -0.06
CA LEU A 97 13.18 2.38 -1.14
C LEU A 97 14.27 1.90 -2.11
N SER A 98 15.23 2.76 -2.42
CA SER A 98 16.32 2.42 -3.31
C SER A 98 17.22 1.33 -2.72
N ALA A 99 17.47 1.37 -1.42
CA ALA A 99 18.23 0.34 -0.72
C ALA A 99 17.55 -1.03 -0.79
N LEU A 100 16.22 -1.10 -0.63
CA LEU A 100 15.46 -2.35 -0.74
C LEU A 100 15.60 -2.98 -2.13
N VAL A 101 15.50 -2.17 -3.19
CA VAL A 101 15.70 -2.64 -4.57
C VAL A 101 17.12 -3.14 -4.79
N LEU A 102 18.13 -2.37 -4.35
CA LEU A 102 19.53 -2.70 -4.57
C LEU A 102 19.98 -3.92 -3.75
N ALA A 103 19.50 -4.10 -2.52
CA ALA A 103 19.80 -5.27 -1.70
C ALA A 103 19.16 -6.56 -2.25
N GLY A 104 17.98 -6.45 -2.86
CA GLY A 104 17.23 -7.56 -3.46
C GLY A 104 17.62 -7.90 -4.91
N SER A 105 18.38 -7.04 -5.58
CA SER A 105 18.69 -7.18 -7.01
C SER A 105 19.86 -8.13 -7.28
N GLU A 106 19.71 -8.99 -8.29
CA GLU A 106 20.81 -9.85 -8.77
C GLU A 106 21.91 -9.03 -9.49
N PHE A 107 21.55 -7.88 -10.05
CA PHE A 107 22.47 -7.03 -10.81
C PHE A 107 23.52 -6.32 -9.92
N THR A 108 23.33 -6.34 -8.61
CA THR A 108 24.19 -5.68 -7.61
C THR A 108 25.04 -6.67 -6.81
N LEU A 109 24.96 -7.98 -7.09
CA LEU A 109 25.66 -9.02 -6.32
C LEU A 109 27.18 -8.83 -6.25
N THR A 110 27.79 -8.31 -7.32
CA THR A 110 29.24 -8.12 -7.43
C THR A 110 29.68 -6.68 -7.16
N THR A 111 28.75 -5.77 -6.82
CA THR A 111 29.06 -4.34 -6.70
C THR A 111 29.57 -3.96 -5.31
N GLY A 112 29.47 -4.87 -4.34
CA GLY A 112 29.83 -4.64 -2.93
C GLY A 112 28.78 -3.86 -2.13
N TYR A 113 27.58 -3.69 -2.67
CA TYR A 113 26.49 -3.01 -1.96
C TYR A 113 25.88 -3.95 -0.90
N PRO A 114 25.61 -3.47 0.33
CA PRO A 114 25.05 -4.30 1.40
C PRO A 114 23.73 -4.96 1.00
N ARG A 115 23.56 -6.22 1.41
CA ARG A 115 22.33 -7.00 1.18
C ARG A 115 21.38 -7.05 2.37
N GLU A 116 21.79 -6.50 3.51
CA GLU A 116 20.92 -6.39 4.67
C GLU A 116 19.80 -5.40 4.35
N THR A 117 18.62 -5.94 4.08
CA THR A 117 17.40 -5.14 4.00
C THR A 117 17.06 -4.67 5.41
N PRO A 118 16.89 -3.36 5.67
CA PRO A 118 16.18 -2.94 6.87
C PRO A 118 14.83 -3.67 6.84
N ALA A 119 14.47 -4.35 7.93
CA ALA A 119 13.34 -5.26 7.91
C ALA A 119 12.08 -4.50 7.44
N VAL A 120 11.38 -5.03 6.45
CA VAL A 120 10.09 -4.48 6.00
C VAL A 120 9.11 -4.37 7.19
N GLU A 121 9.29 -5.24 8.19
CA GLU A 121 8.64 -5.22 9.50
C GLU A 121 9.00 -3.99 10.35
N GLU A 122 10.26 -3.53 10.39
CA GLU A 122 10.63 -2.29 11.09
C GLU A 122 9.98 -1.05 10.47
N VAL A 123 9.70 -1.09 9.16
CA VAL A 123 8.97 -0.05 8.45
C VAL A 123 7.49 -0.08 8.87
N PHE A 124 6.91 -1.26 9.08
CA PHE A 124 5.51 -1.50 9.51
C PHE A 124 5.25 -1.21 10.99
N GLU A 125 6.13 -1.63 11.89
CA GLU A 125 5.95 -1.50 13.35
C GLU A 125 6.18 -0.07 13.86
N ALA A 126 7.16 0.65 13.29
CA ALA A 126 7.57 1.97 13.79
C ALA A 126 6.48 3.06 13.73
N ARG A 127 5.36 2.83 13.03
CA ARG A 127 4.21 3.75 12.98
C ARG A 127 2.91 3.21 13.59
N ILE A 128 2.73 1.88 13.70
CA ILE A 128 1.55 1.32 14.38
C ILE A 128 1.52 1.78 15.85
N LEU A 129 2.69 1.88 16.48
CA LEU A 129 2.86 2.39 17.85
C LEU A 129 2.52 3.88 18.01
N VAL A 130 2.52 4.67 16.92
CA VAL A 130 2.27 6.12 16.98
C VAL A 130 0.79 6.45 16.76
N ASP A 131 0.06 5.62 16.02
CA ASP A 131 -1.32 5.87 15.59
C ASP A 131 -2.38 5.07 16.37
N SER A 132 -1.97 4.13 17.22
CA SER A 132 -2.87 3.61 18.26
C SER A 132 -3.04 4.68 19.33
N ALA A 133 -4.22 5.28 19.43
CA ALA A 133 -4.69 6.06 20.59
C ALA A 133 -4.84 5.21 21.88
N GLN A 134 -4.10 4.11 21.97
CA GLN A 134 -3.72 3.41 23.19
C GLN A 134 -2.20 3.35 23.19
N GLN A 135 -1.55 4.48 23.49
CA GLN A 135 -0.20 4.44 24.00
C GLN A 135 -0.24 3.53 25.23
N SER A 136 0.47 2.41 25.18
CA SER A 136 0.81 1.66 26.38
C SER A 136 1.41 2.66 27.36
N LEU A 137 0.77 2.82 28.53
CA LEU A 137 1.08 3.85 29.53
C LEU A 137 2.54 3.77 30.07
N PHE A 138 3.31 2.79 29.61
CA PHE A 138 4.67 2.46 30.05
C PHE A 138 5.72 2.41 28.92
N ASP A 139 5.37 2.70 27.66
CA ASP A 139 6.37 2.80 26.60
C ASP A 139 6.86 4.24 26.44
N GLU A 140 8.09 4.52 26.90
CA GLU A 140 8.79 5.73 26.51
C GLU A 140 8.99 5.72 24.99
N PRO A 141 8.65 6.81 24.27
CA PRO A 141 8.91 6.89 22.85
C PRO A 141 10.42 6.87 22.62
N VAL A 142 10.96 5.71 22.24
CA VAL A 142 12.32 5.59 21.73
C VAL A 142 12.40 6.42 20.46
N ARG A 143 12.79 7.69 20.58
CA ARG A 143 13.16 8.53 19.43
C ARG A 143 14.40 7.90 18.82
N ARG A 144 14.21 7.00 17.86
CA ARG A 144 15.30 6.52 16.99
C ARG A 144 15.97 7.77 16.42
N LYS A 145 17.24 7.99 16.76
CA LYS A 145 18.03 9.08 16.16
C LYS A 145 18.02 8.86 14.65
N GLY A 146 17.45 9.80 13.91
CA GLY A 146 17.50 9.78 12.44
C GLY A 146 18.95 9.71 11.95
N ALA A 147 19.15 9.12 10.78
CA ALA A 147 20.48 9.03 10.18
C ALA A 147 21.07 10.44 9.99
N SER A 148 22.36 10.60 10.26
CA SER A 148 23.05 11.89 10.08
C SER A 148 23.14 12.27 8.60
N LEU A 149 23.34 13.55 8.33
CA LEU A 149 23.56 14.05 6.96
C LEU A 149 24.68 13.27 6.24
N ASP A 150 25.80 13.03 6.92
CA ASP A 150 26.94 12.30 6.36
C ASP A 150 26.61 10.85 6.03
N GLN A 151 25.82 10.18 6.89
CA GLN A 151 25.35 8.82 6.64
C GLN A 151 24.45 8.76 5.41
N LEU A 152 23.53 9.71 5.24
CA LEU A 152 22.65 9.77 4.08
C LEU A 152 23.41 10.12 2.79
N ALA A 153 24.42 10.98 2.87
CA ALA A 153 25.28 11.30 1.74
C ALA A 153 26.16 10.11 1.32
N GLU A 154 26.73 9.36 2.29
CA GLU A 154 27.46 8.12 2.02
C GLU A 154 26.54 7.07 1.39
N GLU A 155 25.33 6.90 1.93
CA GLU A 155 24.34 5.97 1.38
C GLU A 155 24.00 6.31 -0.08
N LEU A 156 23.74 7.58 -0.40
CA LEU A 156 23.51 8.01 -1.78
C LEU A 156 24.71 7.64 -2.68
N ARG A 157 25.95 7.90 -2.24
CA ARG A 157 27.16 7.58 -2.99
C ARG A 157 27.33 6.06 -3.20
N ALA A 158 27.03 5.26 -2.18
CA ALA A 158 27.05 3.81 -2.26
C ALA A 158 26.03 3.30 -3.28
N GLN A 159 24.80 3.83 -3.26
CA GLN A 159 23.74 3.47 -4.22
C GLN A 159 24.11 3.85 -5.66
N LEU A 160 24.60 5.08 -5.88
CA LEU A 160 25.05 5.54 -7.21
C LEU A 160 26.20 4.66 -7.75
N THR A 161 27.16 4.32 -6.89
CA THR A 161 28.27 3.43 -7.23
C THR A 161 27.80 2.02 -7.56
N ALA A 162 26.88 1.47 -6.77
CA ALA A 162 26.30 0.15 -6.99
C ALA A 162 25.59 0.07 -8.34
N VAL A 163 24.77 1.07 -8.65
CA VAL A 163 24.09 1.18 -9.94
C VAL A 163 25.10 1.26 -11.08
N GLN A 164 26.13 2.11 -10.97
CA GLN A 164 27.15 2.27 -12.02
C GLN A 164 27.93 0.99 -12.29
N LYS A 165 28.26 0.23 -11.24
CA LYS A 165 29.02 -1.04 -11.32
C LYS A 165 28.14 -2.25 -11.67
N SER A 166 26.83 -2.12 -11.63
CA SER A 166 25.90 -3.23 -11.89
C SER A 166 25.98 -3.75 -13.32
N SER A 167 25.51 -4.98 -13.54
CA SER A 167 25.43 -5.55 -14.90
C SER A 167 24.33 -4.92 -15.77
N GLN A 168 23.36 -4.23 -15.17
CA GLN A 168 22.21 -3.63 -15.86
C GLN A 168 21.89 -2.20 -15.34
N PRO A 169 22.83 -1.24 -15.50
CA PRO A 169 22.73 0.08 -14.88
C PRO A 169 21.47 0.85 -15.27
N LYS A 170 21.10 0.84 -16.56
CA LYS A 170 19.93 1.57 -17.06
C LYS A 170 18.61 1.03 -16.50
N ARG A 171 18.51 -0.30 -16.32
CA ARG A 171 17.31 -0.95 -15.76
C ARG A 171 17.15 -0.61 -14.28
N LEU A 172 18.23 -0.67 -13.51
CA LEU A 172 18.21 -0.25 -12.12
C LEU A 172 17.87 1.24 -11.98
N GLN A 173 18.49 2.12 -12.77
CA GLN A 173 18.18 3.56 -12.74
C GLN A 173 16.69 3.83 -12.97
N LEU A 174 16.08 3.16 -13.95
CA LEU A 174 14.66 3.29 -14.23
C LEU A 174 13.81 2.81 -13.04
N LEU A 175 14.14 1.65 -12.47
CA LEU A 175 13.40 1.08 -11.33
C LEU A 175 13.50 1.96 -10.07
N LEU A 176 14.70 2.45 -9.74
CA LEU A 176 14.91 3.36 -8.60
C LEU A 176 14.17 4.69 -8.77
N ALA A 177 14.17 5.23 -9.99
CA ALA A 177 13.42 6.44 -10.31
C ALA A 177 11.90 6.21 -10.21
N ALA A 178 11.41 5.04 -10.66
CA ALA A 178 10.01 4.67 -10.57
C ALA A 178 9.55 4.48 -9.11
N GLU A 179 10.33 3.78 -8.29
CA GLU A 179 10.06 3.60 -6.85
C GLU A 179 10.08 4.94 -6.09
N SER A 180 11.05 5.81 -6.39
CA SER A 180 11.10 7.14 -5.79
C SER A 180 9.95 8.05 -6.25
N ALA A 181 9.54 7.98 -7.53
CA ALA A 181 8.38 8.73 -8.00
C ALA A 181 7.08 8.20 -7.37
N ALA A 182 6.96 6.88 -7.23
CA ALA A 182 5.85 6.23 -6.56
C ALA A 182 5.67 6.72 -5.12
N SER A 183 6.75 6.97 -4.37
CA SER A 183 6.63 7.49 -3.00
C SER A 183 6.13 8.93 -2.93
N LEU A 184 6.40 9.77 -3.94
CA LEU A 184 5.78 11.09 -4.05
C LEU A 184 4.28 10.98 -4.33
N VAL A 185 3.92 10.14 -5.31
CA VAL A 185 2.51 9.90 -5.67
C VAL A 185 1.73 9.34 -4.48
N ALA A 186 2.32 8.40 -3.72
CA ALA A 186 1.70 7.85 -2.52
C ALA A 186 1.39 8.93 -1.46
N ALA A 187 2.34 9.83 -1.20
CA ALA A 187 2.15 10.95 -0.27
C ALA A 187 1.12 11.96 -0.78
N GLU A 188 1.11 12.25 -2.08
CA GLU A 188 0.11 13.12 -2.71
C GLU A 188 -1.30 12.52 -2.65
N MET A 189 -1.43 11.21 -2.92
CA MET A 189 -2.69 10.49 -2.78
C MET A 189 -3.19 10.50 -1.33
N GLN A 190 -2.31 10.36 -0.35
CA GLN A 190 -2.66 10.47 1.07
C GLN A 190 -3.12 11.90 1.43
N HIS A 191 -2.38 12.91 0.98
CA HIS A 191 -2.71 14.31 1.24
C HIS A 191 -4.07 14.70 0.62
N ALA A 192 -4.27 14.36 -0.66
CA ALA A 192 -5.51 14.61 -1.37
C ALA A 192 -6.68 13.82 -0.78
N GLY A 193 -6.47 12.54 -0.45
CA GLY A 193 -7.51 11.63 0.02
C GLY A 193 -8.55 11.27 -1.03
N VAL A 194 -9.26 10.17 -0.78
CA VAL A 194 -10.40 9.72 -1.58
C VAL A 194 -11.67 10.42 -1.09
N PRO A 195 -12.45 11.09 -1.95
CA PRO A 195 -13.69 11.74 -1.53
C PRO A 195 -14.71 10.69 -1.07
N TRP A 196 -15.32 10.95 0.09
CA TRP A 196 -16.12 9.96 0.82
C TRP A 196 -17.36 10.60 1.46
N ARG A 197 -18.53 10.04 1.17
CA ARG A 197 -19.81 10.47 1.71
C ARG A 197 -20.15 9.67 2.97
N VAL A 198 -19.97 10.31 4.12
CA VAL A 198 -20.25 9.74 5.45
C VAL A 198 -21.72 9.32 5.55
N ASP A 199 -22.63 10.20 5.18
CA ASP A 199 -24.08 9.97 5.19
C ASP A 199 -24.51 8.75 4.35
N ILE A 200 -23.93 8.58 3.16
CA ILE A 200 -24.19 7.40 2.32
C ILE A 200 -23.63 6.14 2.98
N HIS A 201 -22.43 6.23 3.58
CA HIS A 201 -21.85 5.09 4.28
C HIS A 201 -22.72 4.68 5.48
N GLU A 202 -23.17 5.63 6.31
CA GLU A 202 -24.05 5.37 7.44
C GLU A 202 -25.36 4.72 7.00
N GLN A 203 -26.00 5.23 5.94
CA GLN A 203 -27.20 4.61 5.38
C GLN A 203 -26.95 3.15 4.93
N LEU A 204 -25.85 2.89 4.24
CA LEU A 204 -25.48 1.54 3.80
C LEU A 204 -25.26 0.60 5.00
N LEU A 205 -24.71 1.10 6.10
CA LEU A 205 -24.55 0.34 7.34
C LEU A 205 -25.89 0.10 8.01
N GLU A 206 -26.76 1.10 8.12
CA GLU A 206 -28.09 0.95 8.71
C GLU A 206 -28.97 -0.03 7.93
N ASP A 207 -28.94 0.04 6.60
CA ASP A 207 -29.62 -0.90 5.71
C ASP A 207 -29.11 -2.33 5.90
N ALA A 208 -27.81 -2.52 6.14
CA ALA A 208 -27.21 -3.85 6.27
C ALA A 208 -27.29 -4.43 7.70
N LEU A 209 -27.16 -3.59 8.73
CA LEU A 209 -26.91 -4.00 10.12
C LEU A 209 -28.04 -3.59 11.09
N GLY A 210 -28.90 -2.66 10.69
CA GLY A 210 -29.85 -1.98 11.58
C GLY A 210 -29.26 -0.69 12.16
N PRO A 211 -30.00 0.01 13.05
CA PRO A 211 -29.54 1.26 13.66
C PRO A 211 -28.14 1.13 14.28
N ARG A 212 -27.37 2.22 14.26
CA ARG A 212 -26.04 2.27 14.88
C ARG A 212 -26.14 1.84 16.35
N PRO A 213 -25.43 0.77 16.77
CA PRO A 213 -25.50 0.29 18.14
C PRO A 213 -24.88 1.29 19.12
N THR A 214 -25.40 1.32 20.35
CA THR A 214 -24.83 2.12 21.44
C THR A 214 -23.75 1.34 22.19
N GLY A 215 -22.57 1.93 22.36
CA GLY A 215 -21.46 1.32 23.10
C GLY A 215 -20.91 0.05 22.42
N MET A 216 -20.71 -1.01 23.19
CA MET A 216 -20.16 -2.30 22.71
C MET A 216 -21.24 -3.31 22.28
N GLN A 217 -22.45 -2.85 21.99
CA GLN A 217 -23.54 -3.73 21.58
C GLN A 217 -23.34 -4.24 20.14
N ARG A 218 -23.85 -5.45 19.87
CA ARG A 218 -23.89 -5.99 18.52
C ARG A 218 -25.05 -5.33 17.75
N PRO A 219 -24.94 -5.13 16.43
CA PRO A 219 -26.04 -4.64 15.63
C PRO A 219 -27.25 -5.58 15.63
N GLU A 220 -28.45 -4.99 15.61
CA GLU A 220 -29.72 -5.70 15.74
C GLU A 220 -29.88 -6.87 14.73
N LYS A 221 -29.57 -6.65 13.45
CA LYS A 221 -29.72 -7.70 12.43
C LYS A 221 -28.75 -8.86 12.65
N MET A 222 -27.58 -8.59 13.21
CA MET A 222 -26.64 -9.65 13.57
C MET A 222 -27.10 -10.44 14.79
N ASP A 223 -27.69 -9.78 15.81
CA ASP A 223 -28.26 -10.48 16.97
C ASP A 223 -29.46 -11.36 16.58
N ARG A 224 -30.31 -10.91 15.65
CA ARG A 224 -31.40 -11.74 15.10
C ARG A 224 -30.87 -13.01 14.42
N LEU A 225 -29.84 -12.88 13.57
CA LEU A 225 -29.19 -14.02 12.91
C LEU A 225 -28.52 -14.96 13.91
N LEU A 226 -27.91 -14.41 14.98
CA LEU A 226 -27.32 -15.20 16.03
C LEU A 226 -28.38 -15.98 16.82
N ALA A 227 -29.53 -15.38 17.14
CA ALA A 227 -30.63 -16.08 17.78
C ALA A 227 -31.15 -17.25 16.93
N GLU A 228 -31.33 -17.02 15.62
CA GLU A 228 -31.70 -18.07 14.67
C GLU A 228 -30.64 -19.19 14.59
N LEU A 229 -29.37 -18.81 14.51
CA LEU A 229 -28.25 -19.76 14.48
C LEU A 229 -28.20 -20.62 15.75
N ARG A 230 -28.36 -20.00 16.92
CA ARG A 230 -28.39 -20.70 18.22
C ARG A 230 -29.54 -21.69 18.31
N ALA A 231 -30.73 -21.31 17.84
CA ALA A 231 -31.90 -22.18 17.81
C ALA A 231 -31.66 -23.40 16.90
N LYS A 232 -31.17 -23.17 15.67
CA LYS A 232 -30.94 -24.24 14.69
C LYS A 232 -29.79 -25.18 15.04
N LEU A 233 -28.82 -24.73 15.83
CA LEU A 233 -27.72 -25.57 16.33
C LEU A 233 -28.02 -26.19 17.71
N GLY A 234 -29.14 -25.83 18.36
CA GLY A 234 -29.41 -26.23 19.74
C GLY A 234 -28.36 -25.72 20.73
N ALA A 235 -27.74 -24.56 20.45
CA ALA A 235 -26.56 -24.06 21.15
C ALA A 235 -26.80 -22.64 21.71
N ILE A 236 -27.58 -22.53 22.78
CA ILE A 236 -28.04 -21.24 23.36
C ILE A 236 -26.87 -20.31 23.75
N GLY A 237 -25.76 -20.85 24.23
CA GLY A 237 -24.58 -20.09 24.68
C GLY A 237 -23.54 -19.81 23.59
N LEU A 238 -23.78 -20.16 22.32
CA LEU A 238 -22.78 -20.04 21.26
C LEU A 238 -22.29 -18.59 21.11
N ASN A 239 -20.98 -18.40 21.17
CA ASN A 239 -20.28 -17.22 20.66
C ASN A 239 -19.83 -17.46 19.20
N PRO A 240 -20.50 -16.85 18.21
CA PRO A 240 -20.20 -17.08 16.79
C PRO A 240 -18.88 -16.45 16.34
N ASP A 241 -18.34 -15.51 17.13
CA ASP A 241 -17.10 -14.78 16.84
C ASP A 241 -15.86 -15.56 17.34
N SER A 242 -16.04 -16.62 18.13
CA SER A 242 -14.99 -17.56 18.52
C SER A 242 -14.94 -18.75 17.55
N PRO A 243 -13.84 -18.93 16.77
CA PRO A 243 -13.72 -20.05 15.85
C PRO A 243 -13.83 -21.41 16.56
N GLN A 244 -13.25 -21.55 17.75
CA GLN A 244 -13.29 -22.79 18.53
C GLN A 244 -14.71 -23.11 19.01
N ASP A 245 -15.45 -22.10 19.47
CA ASP A 245 -16.81 -22.31 19.94
C ASP A 245 -17.76 -22.65 18.80
N LEU A 246 -17.62 -21.93 17.67
CA LEU A 246 -18.37 -22.20 16.45
C LEU A 246 -18.12 -23.61 15.93
N MET A 247 -16.86 -24.05 15.83
CA MET A 247 -16.54 -25.40 15.35
C MET A 247 -17.15 -26.49 16.26
N ARG A 248 -17.05 -26.33 17.58
CA ARG A 248 -17.68 -27.26 18.53
C ARG A 248 -19.20 -27.32 18.37
N ALA A 249 -19.86 -26.17 18.20
CA ALA A 249 -21.31 -26.12 18.00
C ALA A 249 -21.74 -26.75 16.67
N LEU A 250 -20.97 -26.54 15.59
CA LEU A 250 -21.21 -27.17 14.29
C LEU A 250 -21.09 -28.70 14.39
N HIS A 251 -20.00 -29.22 14.98
CA HIS A 251 -19.81 -30.67 15.13
C HIS A 251 -20.89 -31.32 16.00
N ARG A 252 -21.31 -30.69 17.09
CA ARG A 252 -22.42 -31.19 17.94
C ARG A 252 -23.75 -31.24 17.21
N ALA A 253 -23.99 -30.34 16.27
CA ALA A 253 -25.17 -30.33 15.42
C ALA A 253 -25.07 -31.31 14.23
N GLY A 254 -24.04 -32.16 14.18
CA GLY A 254 -23.83 -33.13 13.09
C GLY A 254 -23.27 -32.51 11.81
N ILE A 255 -22.73 -31.29 11.86
CA ILE A 255 -22.12 -30.63 10.71
C ILE A 255 -20.62 -30.93 10.72
N GLU A 256 -20.20 -31.94 9.96
CA GLU A 256 -18.79 -32.26 9.79
C GLU A 256 -18.11 -31.27 8.83
N THR A 257 -17.25 -30.41 9.38
CA THR A 257 -16.43 -29.46 8.61
C THR A 257 -15.04 -29.39 9.22
N LYS A 258 -14.01 -29.17 8.39
CA LYS A 258 -12.63 -28.99 8.80
C LYS A 258 -12.37 -27.53 9.21
N SER A 259 -13.12 -26.60 8.66
CA SER A 259 -13.01 -25.18 8.99
C SER A 259 -14.34 -24.44 8.92
N ALA A 260 -14.38 -23.26 9.54
CA ALA A 260 -15.50 -22.33 9.42
C ALA A 260 -15.31 -21.35 8.23
N ARG A 261 -14.54 -21.72 7.20
CA ARG A 261 -14.34 -20.88 6.01
C ARG A 261 -15.57 -20.93 5.11
N THR A 262 -15.93 -19.79 4.53
CA THR A 262 -17.15 -19.64 3.71
C THR A 262 -17.27 -20.67 2.60
N TRP A 263 -16.20 -20.93 1.85
CA TRP A 263 -16.23 -21.87 0.72
C TRP A 263 -16.51 -23.32 1.14
N GLU A 264 -16.09 -23.71 2.34
CA GLU A 264 -16.34 -25.06 2.86
C GLU A 264 -17.79 -25.15 3.33
N LEU A 265 -18.23 -24.17 4.13
CA LEU A 265 -19.59 -24.09 4.64
C LEU A 265 -20.64 -24.03 3.52
N GLN A 266 -20.36 -23.36 2.40
CA GLN A 266 -21.28 -23.24 1.26
C GLN A 266 -21.68 -24.57 0.63
N ASN A 267 -20.88 -25.62 0.79
CA ASN A 267 -21.16 -26.95 0.22
C ASN A 267 -21.97 -27.84 1.18
N ILE A 268 -22.27 -27.36 2.39
CA ILE A 268 -22.96 -28.12 3.43
C ILE A 268 -24.46 -27.83 3.39
N LYS A 269 -25.27 -28.88 3.31
CA LYS A 269 -26.73 -28.79 3.40
C LYS A 269 -27.18 -28.93 4.85
N HIS A 270 -27.32 -27.80 5.54
CA HIS A 270 -27.90 -27.77 6.89
C HIS A 270 -28.61 -26.43 7.15
N PRO A 271 -29.79 -26.39 7.81
CA PRO A 271 -30.56 -25.17 8.02
C PRO A 271 -29.82 -24.02 8.73
N ALA A 272 -28.80 -24.35 9.53
CA ALA A 272 -27.97 -23.39 10.25
C ALA A 272 -26.89 -22.70 9.40
N ILE A 273 -26.56 -23.23 8.21
CA ILE A 273 -25.47 -22.72 7.38
C ILE A 273 -25.80 -21.37 6.78
N GLU A 274 -27.00 -21.19 6.26
CA GLU A 274 -27.42 -19.91 5.65
C GLU A 274 -27.38 -18.75 6.66
N PRO A 275 -27.97 -18.85 7.86
CA PRO A 275 -27.83 -17.83 8.91
C PRO A 275 -26.38 -17.59 9.32
N LEU A 276 -25.54 -18.65 9.39
CA LEU A 276 -24.13 -18.51 9.71
C LEU A 276 -23.36 -17.72 8.65
N LEU A 277 -23.58 -18.01 7.37
CA LEU A 277 -22.95 -17.29 6.26
C LEU A 277 -23.38 -15.82 6.23
N ALA A 278 -24.67 -15.55 6.46
CA ALA A 278 -25.20 -14.20 6.59
C ALA A 278 -24.56 -13.46 7.78
N TYR A 279 -24.48 -14.11 8.96
CA TYR A 279 -23.86 -13.54 10.15
C TYR A 279 -22.39 -13.21 9.89
N LYS A 280 -21.60 -14.12 9.31
CA LYS A 280 -20.18 -13.88 9.00
C LYS A 280 -19.99 -12.72 8.02
N LYS A 281 -20.89 -12.57 7.04
CA LYS A 281 -20.87 -11.45 6.09
C LYS A 281 -21.10 -10.11 6.79
N LEU A 282 -22.10 -10.04 7.67
CA LEU A 282 -22.41 -8.83 8.43
C LEU A 282 -21.34 -8.53 9.49
N SER A 283 -20.85 -9.53 10.20
CA SER A 283 -19.76 -9.40 11.17
C SER A 283 -18.49 -8.83 10.53
N ARG A 284 -18.14 -9.29 9.31
CA ARG A 284 -17.01 -8.72 8.56
C ARG A 284 -17.27 -7.28 8.15
N LEU A 285 -18.47 -6.94 7.70
CA LEU A 285 -18.80 -5.55 7.37
C LEU A 285 -18.67 -4.64 8.60
N PHE A 286 -19.30 -5.04 9.71
CA PHE A 286 -19.31 -4.28 10.96
C PHE A 286 -17.90 -4.06 11.53
N SER A 287 -17.07 -5.09 11.54
CA SER A 287 -15.70 -5.00 12.06
C SER A 287 -14.71 -4.31 11.11
N ALA A 288 -14.78 -4.58 9.81
CA ALA A 288 -13.77 -4.09 8.86
C ALA A 288 -14.08 -2.71 8.29
N ASN A 289 -15.37 -2.37 8.11
CA ASN A 289 -15.81 -1.12 7.48
C ASN A 289 -17.09 -0.57 8.12
N GLY A 290 -17.35 -0.86 9.40
CA GLY A 290 -18.50 -0.34 10.13
C GLY A 290 -18.28 1.08 10.63
N TRP A 291 -19.12 1.52 11.57
CA TRP A 291 -19.07 2.89 12.10
C TRP A 291 -17.73 3.26 12.74
N ALA A 292 -17.11 2.34 13.50
CA ALA A 292 -15.78 2.61 14.08
C ALA A 292 -14.70 2.86 13.01
N TRP A 293 -14.77 2.14 11.89
CA TRP A 293 -13.88 2.40 10.76
C TRP A 293 -14.17 3.77 10.13
N LEU A 294 -15.45 4.12 9.98
CA LEU A 294 -15.87 5.39 9.40
C LEU A 294 -15.38 6.57 10.25
N ASP A 295 -15.58 6.51 11.57
CA ASP A 295 -15.12 7.53 12.52
C ASP A 295 -13.59 7.66 12.53
N GLN A 296 -12.86 6.55 12.40
CA GLN A 296 -11.41 6.54 12.49
C GLN A 296 -10.73 7.03 11.20
N TRP A 297 -11.30 6.72 10.03
CA TRP A 297 -10.58 6.87 8.75
C TRP A 297 -11.11 7.97 7.84
N VAL A 298 -12.32 8.48 8.09
CA VAL A 298 -12.95 9.51 7.26
C VAL A 298 -13.10 10.81 8.02
N HIS A 299 -12.41 11.84 7.53
CA HIS A 299 -12.42 13.18 8.12
C HIS A 299 -12.56 14.21 7.01
N ASP A 300 -13.34 15.26 7.25
CA ASP A 300 -13.58 16.35 6.29
C ASP A 300 -14.05 15.82 4.91
N GLY A 301 -14.95 14.83 4.93
CA GLY A 301 -15.51 14.22 3.72
C GLY A 301 -14.50 13.42 2.88
N ARG A 302 -13.38 12.98 3.47
CA ARG A 302 -12.32 12.26 2.76
C ARG A 302 -11.73 11.13 3.58
N PHE A 303 -11.50 10.01 2.91
CA PHE A 303 -10.72 8.87 3.40
C PHE A 303 -9.24 9.07 3.04
N ARG A 304 -8.34 9.12 4.03
CA ARG A 304 -6.90 9.41 3.84
C ARG A 304 -6.00 8.30 4.37
N PRO A 305 -5.94 7.13 3.70
CA PRO A 305 -5.02 6.07 4.06
C PRO A 305 -3.58 6.41 3.69
N GLU A 306 -2.61 5.78 4.37
CA GLU A 306 -1.22 5.80 3.94
C GLU A 306 -0.98 4.67 2.93
N TYR A 307 -0.43 5.03 1.77
CA TYR A 307 0.01 4.07 0.75
C TYR A 307 1.49 3.77 0.94
N VAL A 308 1.82 2.50 1.18
CA VAL A 308 3.18 2.05 1.46
C VAL A 308 3.76 1.42 0.20
N VAL A 309 4.60 2.19 -0.49
CA VAL A 309 5.34 1.74 -1.67
C VAL A 309 6.34 0.65 -1.29
N GLY A 310 6.45 -0.40 -2.13
CA GLY A 310 7.32 -1.54 -1.86
C GLY A 310 6.98 -2.29 -0.56
N GLY A 311 5.72 -2.23 -0.11
CA GLY A 311 5.30 -2.71 1.21
C GLY A 311 5.26 -4.23 1.38
N VAL A 312 5.44 -5.01 0.31
CA VAL A 312 5.52 -6.48 0.36
C VAL A 312 6.64 -6.99 -0.54
N ALA A 313 7.08 -8.24 -0.33
CA ALA A 313 8.22 -8.85 -1.03
C ALA A 313 8.11 -8.84 -2.57
N SER A 314 6.90 -8.82 -3.13
CA SER A 314 6.69 -8.73 -4.58
C SER A 314 6.82 -7.32 -5.16
N GLY A 315 7.13 -6.30 -4.35
CA GLY A 315 7.17 -4.89 -4.75
C GLY A 315 5.79 -4.22 -4.82
N ARG A 316 4.70 -4.96 -4.57
CA ARG A 316 3.35 -4.37 -4.55
C ARG A 316 3.23 -3.32 -3.44
N TRP A 317 2.39 -2.33 -3.68
CA TRP A 317 2.02 -1.38 -2.65
C TRP A 317 1.17 -2.09 -1.59
N ALA A 318 1.38 -1.68 -0.34
CA ALA A 318 0.48 -1.99 0.77
C ALA A 318 -0.25 -0.70 1.19
N SER A 319 -1.19 -0.83 2.11
CA SER A 319 -1.85 0.34 2.73
C SER A 319 -1.83 0.20 4.24
N ARG A 320 -1.57 1.31 4.93
CA ARG A 320 -1.84 1.45 6.36
C ARG A 320 -3.06 2.31 6.54
N GLY A 321 -3.90 1.85 7.45
CA GLY A 321 -5.14 2.51 7.75
C GLY A 321 -6.27 2.16 6.80
N GLY A 322 -7.38 1.73 7.38
CA GLY A 322 -8.66 1.53 6.72
C GLY A 322 -8.72 0.54 5.56
N GLY A 323 -7.65 -0.17 5.20
CA GLY A 323 -7.66 -1.18 4.14
C GLY A 323 -7.93 -0.60 2.75
N ALA A 324 -7.24 0.48 2.39
CA ALA A 324 -7.46 1.25 1.15
C ALA A 324 -7.49 0.43 -0.14
N LEU A 325 -6.68 -0.62 -0.19
CA LEU A 325 -6.57 -1.50 -1.37
C LEU A 325 -7.69 -2.54 -1.45
N GLN A 326 -8.56 -2.63 -0.43
CA GLN A 326 -9.57 -3.69 -0.29
C GLN A 326 -10.93 -3.17 0.19
N ILE A 327 -11.37 -2.00 -0.28
CA ILE A 327 -12.69 -1.46 0.05
C ILE A 327 -13.80 -2.38 -0.50
N PRO A 328 -14.67 -2.95 0.36
CA PRO A 328 -15.68 -3.91 -0.08
C PRO A 328 -16.77 -3.25 -0.91
N LYS A 329 -17.39 -4.02 -1.82
CA LYS A 329 -18.45 -3.54 -2.71
C LYS A 329 -19.62 -2.93 -1.95
N GLN A 330 -19.93 -3.45 -0.76
CA GLN A 330 -21.03 -3.01 0.09
C GLN A 330 -20.94 -1.52 0.48
N VAL A 331 -19.73 -0.99 0.68
CA VAL A 331 -19.53 0.40 1.13
C VAL A 331 -18.96 1.30 0.04
N ARG A 332 -18.55 0.71 -1.10
CA ARG A 332 -17.93 1.45 -2.22
C ARG A 332 -18.85 2.54 -2.80
N GLY A 333 -20.17 2.42 -2.62
CA GLY A 333 -21.12 3.47 -2.99
C GLY A 333 -20.93 4.79 -2.24
N ALA A 334 -20.24 4.78 -1.09
CA ALA A 334 -19.88 6.00 -0.36
C ALA A 334 -18.72 6.78 -1.02
N VAL A 335 -17.97 6.17 -1.94
CA VAL A 335 -16.94 6.87 -2.71
C VAL A 335 -17.65 7.71 -3.78
N HIS A 336 -17.71 9.02 -3.58
CA HIS A 336 -18.47 9.93 -4.43
C HIS A 336 -17.58 11.09 -4.88
N ALA A 337 -17.62 11.45 -6.16
CA ALA A 337 -16.87 12.61 -6.65
C ALA A 337 -17.35 13.90 -5.95
N ASN A 338 -16.45 14.86 -5.76
CA ASN A 338 -16.86 16.20 -5.34
C ASN A 338 -17.76 16.84 -6.41
N HIS A 339 -18.58 17.81 -6.00
CA HIS A 339 -19.42 18.57 -6.92
C HIS A 339 -18.59 19.16 -8.08
N GLY A 340 -19.03 18.94 -9.32
CA GLY A 340 -18.33 19.38 -10.53
C GLY A 340 -17.21 18.45 -11.02
N TYR A 341 -16.91 17.36 -10.31
CA TYR A 341 -15.90 16.38 -10.68
C TYR A 341 -16.52 15.02 -11.04
N LYS A 342 -15.72 14.17 -11.72
CA LYS A 342 -16.04 12.76 -11.97
C LYS A 342 -14.88 11.89 -11.52
N LEU A 343 -15.19 10.69 -11.02
CA LEU A 343 -14.20 9.66 -10.77
C LEU A 343 -13.95 8.88 -12.07
N ILE A 344 -12.68 8.75 -12.44
CA ILE A 344 -12.24 7.94 -13.59
C ILE A 344 -11.57 6.69 -13.03
N VAL A 345 -12.08 5.53 -13.40
CA VAL A 345 -11.49 4.24 -13.05
C VAL A 345 -10.84 3.66 -14.29
N ALA A 346 -9.52 3.47 -14.24
CA ALA A 346 -8.75 2.82 -15.27
C ALA A 346 -8.16 1.52 -14.69
N ASP A 347 -8.53 0.39 -15.28
CA ASP A 347 -8.05 -0.94 -14.88
C ASP A 347 -7.32 -1.57 -16.07
N ALA A 348 -6.16 -2.17 -15.81
CA ALA A 348 -5.35 -2.83 -16.82
C ALA A 348 -5.88 -4.25 -17.06
N ALA A 349 -6.61 -4.42 -18.16
CA ALA A 349 -7.23 -5.69 -18.52
C ALA A 349 -6.19 -6.83 -18.61
N GLN A 350 -6.37 -7.88 -17.81
CA GLN A 350 -5.52 -9.08 -17.77
C GLN A 350 -4.02 -8.77 -17.67
N LEU A 351 -3.62 -7.77 -16.86
CA LEU A 351 -2.24 -7.32 -16.75
C LEU A 351 -1.25 -8.47 -16.46
N GLU A 352 -1.55 -9.33 -15.47
CA GLU A 352 -0.66 -10.42 -15.07
C GLU A 352 -0.36 -11.42 -16.21
N PRO A 353 -1.37 -11.99 -16.90
CA PRO A 353 -1.14 -12.77 -18.13
C PRO A 353 -0.34 -12.06 -19.22
N ARG A 354 -0.59 -10.76 -19.44
CA ARG A 354 0.12 -9.98 -20.47
C ARG A 354 1.59 -9.78 -20.11
N VAL A 355 1.88 -9.53 -18.83
CA VAL A 355 3.24 -9.46 -18.31
C VAL A 355 3.93 -10.83 -18.44
N LEU A 356 3.23 -11.93 -18.14
CA LEU A 356 3.79 -13.27 -18.34
C LEU A 356 4.14 -13.52 -19.82
N ALA A 357 3.25 -13.19 -20.75
CA ALA A 357 3.51 -13.35 -22.19
C ALA A 357 4.79 -12.61 -22.63
N ALA A 358 4.97 -11.38 -22.14
CA ALA A 358 6.17 -10.58 -22.41
C ALA A 358 7.44 -11.16 -21.78
N LEU A 359 7.35 -11.66 -20.54
CA LEU A 359 8.49 -12.28 -19.84
C LEU A 359 8.90 -13.62 -20.44
N ALA A 360 7.92 -14.45 -20.83
CA ALA A 360 8.15 -15.74 -21.48
C ALA A 360 8.64 -15.59 -22.93
N GLN A 361 8.46 -14.40 -23.54
CA GLN A 361 8.70 -14.15 -24.96
C GLN A 361 7.93 -15.14 -25.86
N ASP A 362 6.75 -15.58 -25.41
CA ASP A 362 5.91 -16.52 -26.13
C ASP A 362 5.08 -15.77 -27.18
N ALA A 363 5.43 -15.94 -28.45
CA ALA A 363 4.78 -15.27 -29.56
C ALA A 363 3.28 -15.62 -29.68
N LYS A 364 2.88 -16.85 -29.36
CA LYS A 364 1.47 -17.29 -29.46
C LYS A 364 0.62 -16.67 -28.34
N MET A 365 1.16 -16.64 -27.12
CA MET A 365 0.51 -15.96 -26.01
C MET A 365 0.46 -14.44 -26.23
N ALA A 366 1.51 -13.87 -26.83
CA ALA A 366 1.53 -12.45 -27.20
C ALA A 366 0.49 -12.13 -28.29
N GLU A 367 0.30 -12.99 -29.28
CA GLU A 367 -0.75 -12.86 -30.30
C GLU A 367 -2.15 -12.94 -29.66
N ALA A 368 -2.40 -13.95 -28.82
CA ALA A 368 -3.65 -14.07 -28.08
C ALA A 368 -3.89 -12.89 -27.11
N ALA A 369 -2.82 -12.21 -26.67
CA ALA A 369 -2.89 -11.01 -25.85
C ALA A 369 -3.25 -9.75 -26.66
N GLN A 370 -3.13 -9.72 -27.98
CA GLN A 370 -3.47 -8.51 -28.75
C GLN A 370 -4.97 -8.20 -28.70
N ASP A 371 -5.81 -9.23 -28.54
CA ASP A 371 -7.23 -9.07 -28.36
C ASP A 371 -7.58 -8.36 -27.03
N HIS A 372 -8.74 -7.72 -27.01
CA HIS A 372 -9.29 -7.09 -25.81
C HIS A 372 -9.57 -8.12 -24.69
N ASP A 373 -9.78 -9.39 -25.04
CA ASP A 373 -9.95 -10.48 -24.08
C ASP A 373 -8.98 -11.63 -24.33
N LEU A 374 -7.83 -11.55 -23.66
CA LEU A 374 -6.78 -12.57 -23.70
C LEU A 374 -7.30 -13.99 -23.39
N TYR A 375 -8.28 -14.13 -22.48
CA TYR A 375 -8.82 -15.45 -22.15
C TYR A 375 -9.68 -16.01 -23.28
N ALA A 376 -10.39 -15.15 -24.02
CA ALA A 376 -11.16 -15.57 -25.19
C ALA A 376 -10.22 -16.03 -26.33
N GLY A 377 -9.14 -15.28 -26.57
CA GLY A 377 -8.11 -15.66 -27.54
C GLY A 377 -7.49 -17.02 -27.22
N ILE A 378 -7.08 -17.24 -25.97
CA ILE A 378 -6.54 -18.53 -25.52
C ILE A 378 -7.59 -19.64 -25.62
N ALA A 379 -8.85 -19.34 -25.26
CA ALA A 379 -9.92 -20.34 -25.31
C ALA A 379 -10.21 -20.82 -26.73
N ALA A 380 -10.20 -19.92 -27.71
CA ALA A 380 -10.37 -20.24 -29.12
C ALA A 380 -9.26 -21.16 -29.66
N GLN A 381 -8.03 -21.02 -29.14
CA GLN A 381 -6.88 -21.78 -29.60
C GLN A 381 -6.74 -23.16 -28.93
N GLY A 382 -7.24 -23.36 -27.70
CA GLY A 382 -6.93 -24.58 -26.94
C GLY A 382 -7.98 -25.09 -25.95
N PHE A 383 -9.06 -24.37 -25.69
CA PHE A 383 -10.08 -24.79 -24.70
C PHE A 383 -11.48 -24.99 -25.32
N GLY A 384 -11.54 -25.24 -26.63
CA GLY A 384 -12.81 -25.41 -27.34
C GLY A 384 -13.73 -24.19 -27.25
N GLY A 385 -13.15 -22.99 -27.08
CA GLY A 385 -13.88 -21.74 -26.87
C GLY A 385 -14.32 -21.47 -25.42
N ASP A 386 -14.03 -22.37 -24.46
CA ASP A 386 -14.42 -22.17 -23.05
C ASP A 386 -13.49 -21.19 -22.32
N ARG A 387 -13.90 -19.93 -22.30
CA ARG A 387 -13.21 -18.82 -21.63
C ARG A 387 -13.01 -19.06 -20.13
N ALA A 388 -13.97 -19.68 -19.45
CA ALA A 388 -13.89 -19.89 -18.00
C ALA A 388 -12.78 -20.89 -17.68
N LYS A 389 -12.72 -22.00 -18.43
CA LYS A 389 -11.63 -22.98 -18.32
C LYS A 389 -10.28 -22.38 -18.66
N ALA A 390 -10.17 -21.62 -19.75
CA ALA A 390 -8.93 -20.95 -20.14
C ALA A 390 -8.40 -20.02 -19.03
N LYS A 391 -9.29 -19.25 -18.39
CA LYS A 391 -8.92 -18.40 -17.24
C LYS A 391 -8.41 -19.20 -16.05
N VAL A 392 -9.12 -20.25 -15.67
CA VAL A 392 -8.78 -21.11 -14.51
C VAL A 392 -7.45 -21.85 -14.75
N ALA A 393 -7.23 -22.33 -15.97
CA ALA A 393 -5.98 -22.98 -16.36
C ALA A 393 -4.81 -21.99 -16.33
N LEU A 394 -4.93 -20.83 -16.98
CA LEU A 394 -3.83 -19.86 -17.07
C LEU A 394 -3.45 -19.29 -15.69
N LEU A 395 -4.42 -18.93 -14.86
CA LEU A 395 -4.15 -18.49 -13.49
C LEU A 395 -3.55 -19.63 -12.66
N GLY A 396 -4.01 -20.86 -12.87
CA GLY A 396 -3.39 -22.04 -12.27
C GLY A 396 -1.92 -22.18 -12.61
N ALA A 397 -1.55 -21.96 -13.87
CA ALA A 397 -0.17 -22.10 -14.36
C ALA A 397 0.72 -21.01 -13.75
N ILE A 398 0.25 -19.76 -13.76
CA ILE A 398 0.95 -18.59 -13.20
C ILE A 398 1.26 -18.79 -11.72
N TYR A 399 0.30 -19.32 -10.96
CA TYR A 399 0.38 -19.42 -9.51
C TYR A 399 0.79 -20.81 -8.99
N GLY A 400 1.15 -21.74 -9.88
CA GLY A 400 1.61 -23.08 -9.50
C GLY A 400 0.53 -23.95 -8.85
N ALA A 401 -0.74 -23.78 -9.24
CA ALA A 401 -1.83 -24.59 -8.72
C ALA A 401 -1.74 -26.03 -9.26
N THR A 402 -1.31 -26.97 -8.41
CA THR A 402 -1.18 -28.40 -8.73
C THR A 402 -2.41 -29.25 -8.36
N THR A 403 -3.45 -28.64 -7.80
CA THR A 403 -4.66 -29.33 -7.32
C THR A 403 -5.93 -28.66 -7.82
N GLY A 404 -7.06 -29.39 -7.82
CA GLY A 404 -8.35 -28.90 -8.28
C GLY A 404 -8.50 -28.84 -9.80
N GLU A 405 -9.48 -28.06 -10.28
CA GLU A 405 -9.81 -27.93 -11.71
C GLU A 405 -8.64 -27.35 -12.52
N SER A 406 -7.88 -26.41 -11.96
CA SER A 406 -6.65 -25.85 -12.55
C SER A 406 -5.58 -26.91 -12.82
N GLY A 407 -5.35 -27.86 -11.91
CA GLY A 407 -4.36 -28.92 -12.09
C GLY A 407 -4.78 -29.96 -13.15
N ARG A 408 -6.08 -30.16 -13.36
CA ARG A 408 -6.61 -31.06 -14.43
C ARG A 408 -6.53 -30.45 -15.83
N LEU A 409 -6.39 -29.13 -15.91
CA LEU A 409 -6.31 -28.37 -17.16
C LEU A 409 -4.87 -28.01 -17.55
N MET A 410 -3.87 -28.44 -16.76
CA MET A 410 -2.45 -28.38 -17.14
C MET A 410 -2.16 -29.46 -18.20
N PRO A 411 -1.41 -29.15 -19.27
CA PRO A 411 -1.02 -30.12 -20.29
C PRO A 411 -0.08 -31.21 -19.79
#